data_AF-A0A0M4GE29-F1
#
_entry.id   AF-A0A0M4GE29-F1
#
_cell.length_a   1.000
_cell.length_b   1.000
_cell.length_c   1.000
_cell.angle_alpha   90.00
_cell.angle_beta   90.00
_cell.angle_gamma   90.00
#
_symmetry.space_group_name_H-M   'P 1'
#
loop_
_entity.id
_entity.type
_entity.pdbx_description
1 polymer ?
#
loop_
_entity_poly.entity_id
_entity_poly.type
_entity_poly.pdbx_seq_one_letter_code
_entity_poly.pdbx_strand_id
1 'polypeptide(L)'
;MRHRRNFFVQLSVTGPQRLITNLDLAVDWRVHPPVHLDVGSVLAVEDAVGNKVAALFSRAETRDYLDVDAIRRSGRYGDGELLDLARRADPGFDLEQFSRSLEGVERLRPEEVLVYGVTLDELEGVKTRIRAWAASIRGDGRPGPG
;
A
#
# COMPACT_ATOMS: atom_id res chain seq x y z
N MET A 1 20.16 -17.79 19.67
CA MET A 1 20.69 -16.42 19.45
C MET A 1 19.61 -15.62 18.71
N ARG A 2 18.99 -14.63 19.38
CA ARG A 2 17.79 -13.93 18.89
C ARG A 2 18.21 -12.56 18.35
N HIS A 3 18.16 -12.36 17.03
CA HIS A 3 18.36 -11.02 16.45
C HIS A 3 17.15 -10.14 16.83
N ARG A 4 17.26 -9.35 17.90
CA ARG A 4 16.40 -8.16 18.06
C ARG A 4 16.85 -7.16 17.00
N ARG A 5 16.06 -6.98 15.94
CA ARG A 5 16.27 -5.89 14.98
C ARG A 5 15.69 -4.60 15.60
N ASN A 6 16.57 -3.73 16.08
CA ASN A 6 16.22 -2.41 16.65
C ASN A 6 15.96 -1.39 15.51
N PHE A 7 14.89 -1.57 14.73
CA PHE A 7 14.57 -0.69 13.60
C PHE A 7 13.19 -0.02 13.71
N PHE A 8 12.54 -0.13 14.86
CA PHE A 8 11.24 0.49 15.12
C PHE A 8 11.19 0.95 16.58
N VAL A 9 10.71 2.17 16.79
CA VAL A 9 10.34 2.68 18.11
C VAL A 9 9.07 3.49 17.99
N GLN A 10 8.17 3.29 18.95
CA GLN A 10 6.96 4.08 19.10
C GLN A 10 7.13 4.99 20.31
N LEU A 11 6.78 6.27 20.13
CA LEU A 11 6.86 7.31 21.12
C LEU A 11 5.47 7.97 21.26
N SER A 12 5.14 8.45 22.45
CA SER A 12 4.00 9.34 22.66
C SER A 12 4.54 10.71 23.06
N VAL A 13 4.29 11.72 22.22
CA VAL A 13 4.75 13.09 22.40
C VAL A 13 3.60 13.94 22.92
N THR A 14 3.81 14.60 24.05
CA THR A 14 2.83 15.52 24.63
C THR A 14 3.17 16.94 24.21
N GLY A 15 2.28 17.56 23.43
CA GLY A 15 2.42 18.95 22.98
C GLY A 15 2.08 19.99 24.06
N PRO A 16 2.30 21.29 23.80
CA PRO A 16 2.05 22.38 24.75
C PRO A 16 0.61 22.45 25.29
N GLN A 17 -0.35 21.98 24.50
CA GLN A 17 -1.78 21.94 24.86
C GLN A 17 -2.18 20.62 25.53
N ARG A 18 -1.21 19.81 25.98
CA ARG A 18 -1.40 18.44 26.51
C ARG A 18 -2.05 17.46 25.53
N LEU A 19 -2.08 17.80 24.24
CA LEU A 19 -2.43 16.85 23.19
C LEU A 19 -1.32 15.81 23.08
N ILE A 20 -1.70 14.54 23.12
CA ILE A 20 -0.78 13.41 22.96
C ILE A 20 -0.81 12.96 21.51
N THR A 21 0.36 12.89 20.88
CA THR A 21 0.53 12.39 19.52
C THR A 21 1.44 11.17 19.54
N ASN A 22 0.98 10.06 18.97
CA ASN A 22 1.81 8.89 18.78
C ASN A 22 2.71 9.09 17.56
N LEU A 23 3.99 8.79 17.72
CA LEU A 23 5.03 8.90 16.70
C LEU A 23 5.70 7.55 16.54
N ASP A 24 5.67 7.04 15.32
CA ASP A 24 6.40 5.83 14.94
C ASP A 24 7.67 6.25 14.20
N LEU A 25 8.82 5.77 14.68
CA LEU A 25 10.11 5.95 14.03
C LEU A 25 10.62 4.58 13.58
N ALA A 26 10.77 4.42 12.27
CA ALA A 26 11.24 3.18 11.68
C ALA A 26 12.47 3.45 10.79
N VAL A 27 13.45 2.57 10.85
CA VAL A 27 14.50 2.49 9.82
C VAL A 27 13.98 1.56 8.74
N ASP A 28 13.81 2.13 7.55
CA ASP A 28 13.21 1.46 6.41
C ASP A 28 14.09 1.67 5.17
N TRP A 29 14.02 0.72 4.24
CA TRP A 29 14.76 0.81 2.98
C TRP A 29 14.07 1.77 2.02
N ARG A 30 14.85 2.45 1.18
CA ARG A 30 14.39 3.44 0.19
C ARG A 30 15.23 3.32 -1.08
N VAL A 31 14.61 3.45 -2.26
CA VAL A 31 15.33 3.53 -3.52
C VAL A 31 15.91 4.93 -3.72
N HIS A 32 15.11 5.96 -3.39
CA HIS A 32 15.41 7.33 -3.72
C HIS A 32 15.80 8.14 -2.47
N PRO A 33 16.62 9.19 -2.65
CA PRO A 33 16.83 10.17 -1.58
C PRO A 33 15.49 10.85 -1.20
N PRO A 34 15.37 11.34 0.05
CA PRO A 34 14.17 12.07 0.46
C PRO A 34 13.98 13.34 -0.36
N VAL A 35 12.72 13.69 -0.62
CA VAL A 35 12.33 14.94 -1.27
C VAL A 35 12.05 15.99 -0.21
N HIS A 36 12.41 17.24 -0.45
CA HIS A 36 12.17 18.33 0.50
C HIS A 36 10.89 19.09 0.12
N LEU A 37 9.97 19.21 1.08
CA LEU A 37 8.80 20.07 1.02
C LEU A 37 8.85 21.08 2.16
N ASP A 38 7.91 22.03 2.22
CA ASP A 38 7.84 23.05 3.30
C ASP A 38 7.71 22.44 4.70
N VAL A 39 7.17 21.23 4.78
CA VAL A 39 7.04 20.45 6.02
C VAL A 39 8.32 19.66 6.39
N GLY A 40 9.34 19.68 5.54
CA GLY A 40 10.61 18.98 5.70
C GLY A 40 10.82 17.83 4.72
N SER A 41 11.72 16.92 5.07
CA SER A 41 12.04 15.73 4.27
C SER A 41 10.87 14.74 4.26
N VAL A 42 10.40 14.38 3.07
CA VAL A 42 9.37 13.38 2.83
C VAL A 42 9.86 12.27 1.90
N LEU A 43 9.11 11.17 1.83
CA LEU A 43 9.40 10.09 0.90
C LEU A 43 9.31 10.57 -0.55
N ALA A 44 10.22 10.08 -1.39
CA ALA A 44 10.01 10.14 -2.82
C ALA A 44 8.69 9.44 -3.17
N VAL A 45 7.95 9.98 -4.14
CA VAL A 45 6.60 9.51 -4.47
C VAL A 45 6.62 8.03 -4.86
N GLU A 46 7.62 7.60 -5.63
CA GLU A 46 7.78 6.21 -6.05
C GLU A 46 7.98 5.25 -4.86
N ASP A 47 8.79 5.63 -3.87
CA ASP A 47 8.97 4.82 -2.65
C ASP A 47 7.67 4.77 -1.84
N ALA A 48 6.92 5.88 -1.78
CA ALA A 48 5.62 5.91 -1.11
C ALA A 48 4.59 5.01 -1.81
N VAL A 49 4.55 5.04 -3.15
CA VAL A 49 3.66 4.20 -3.97
C VAL A 49 4.03 2.73 -3.83
N GLY A 50 5.31 2.38 -3.95
CA GLY A 50 5.79 1.01 -3.76
C GLY A 50 5.41 0.45 -2.38
N ASN A 51 5.59 1.26 -1.32
CA ASN A 51 5.18 0.88 0.03
C ASN A 51 3.66 0.64 0.17
N LYS A 52 2.82 1.39 -0.54
CA LYS A 52 1.36 1.17 -0.52
C LYS A 52 0.97 -0.14 -1.20
N VAL A 53 1.57 -0.43 -2.35
CA VAL A 53 1.31 -1.71 -3.05
C VAL A 53 1.85 -2.89 -2.25
N ALA A 54 3.03 -2.77 -1.65
CA ALA A 54 3.61 -3.78 -0.77
C ALA A 54 2.80 -4.00 0.53
N ALA A 55 2.20 -2.94 1.09
CA ALA A 55 1.28 -3.05 2.22
C ALA A 55 0.01 -3.84 1.83
N LEU A 56 -0.56 -3.55 0.66
CA LEU A 56 -1.69 -4.32 0.15
C LEU A 56 -1.34 -5.79 -0.10
N PHE A 57 -0.12 -6.07 -0.59
CA PHE A 57 0.38 -7.43 -0.72
C PHE A 57 0.46 -8.17 0.62
N SER A 58 1.07 -7.56 1.63
CA SER A 58 1.48 -8.23 2.86
C SER A 58 0.40 -8.32 3.94
N ARG A 59 -0.40 -7.27 4.13
CA ARG A 59 -1.45 -7.21 5.18
C ARG A 59 -2.85 -7.00 4.66
N ALA A 60 -2.99 -6.33 3.51
CA ALA A 60 -4.28 -6.08 2.86
C ALA A 60 -5.34 -5.43 3.77
N GLU A 61 -4.98 -4.34 4.45
CA GLU A 61 -5.93 -3.57 5.26
C GLU A 61 -6.85 -2.72 4.38
N THR A 62 -8.03 -2.35 4.89
CA THR A 62 -9.02 -1.53 4.17
C THR A 62 -8.41 -0.30 3.50
N ARG A 63 -7.57 0.45 4.22
CA ARG A 63 -6.88 1.64 3.68
C ARG A 63 -5.95 1.33 2.52
N ASP A 64 -5.33 0.16 2.51
CA ASP A 64 -4.35 -0.20 1.48
C ASP A 64 -5.06 -0.43 0.13
N TYR A 65 -6.29 -1.00 0.13
CA TYR A 65 -7.12 -1.07 -1.08
C TYR A 65 -7.51 0.31 -1.59
N LEU A 66 -7.93 1.20 -0.69
CA LEU A 66 -8.36 2.55 -1.07
C LEU A 66 -7.19 3.36 -1.65
N ASP A 67 -6.03 3.31 -0.99
CA ASP A 67 -4.83 3.99 -1.45
C ASP A 67 -4.35 3.46 -2.81
N VAL A 68 -4.31 2.14 -2.99
CA VAL A 68 -3.85 1.54 -4.25
C VAL A 68 -4.85 1.78 -5.38
N ASP A 69 -6.16 1.70 -5.13
CA ASP A 69 -7.18 2.08 -6.13
C ASP A 69 -7.04 3.55 -6.53
N ALA A 70 -6.85 4.46 -5.57
CA ALA A 70 -6.64 5.88 -5.84
C ALA A 70 -5.37 6.14 -6.66
N ILE A 71 -4.25 5.47 -6.32
CA ILE A 71 -3.00 5.54 -7.09
C ILE A 71 -3.24 5.08 -8.53
N ARG A 72 -3.88 3.92 -8.73
CA ARG A 72 -4.16 3.39 -10.08
C ARG A 72 -5.06 4.32 -10.88
N ARG A 73 -6.13 4.83 -10.27
CA ARG A 73 -7.07 5.78 -10.91
C ARG A 73 -6.44 7.10 -11.30
N SER A 74 -5.34 7.50 -10.64
CA SER A 74 -4.63 8.72 -11.01
C SER A 74 -4.03 8.67 -12.42
N GLY A 75 -3.84 7.47 -12.98
CA GLY A 75 -3.25 7.25 -14.31
C GLY A 75 -1.76 7.59 -14.39
N ARG A 76 -1.12 7.94 -13.27
CA ARG A 76 0.32 8.31 -13.23
C ARG A 76 1.26 7.11 -13.34
N TYR A 77 0.76 5.92 -13.04
CA TYR A 77 1.52 4.67 -13.04
C TYR A 77 0.70 3.59 -13.74
N GLY A 78 1.33 2.88 -14.67
CA GLY A 78 0.76 1.66 -15.25
C GLY A 78 0.85 0.48 -14.29
N ASP A 79 0.05 -0.57 -14.53
CA ASP A 79 0.01 -1.75 -13.68
C ASP A 79 1.38 -2.43 -13.55
N GLY A 80 2.14 -2.54 -14.65
CA GLY A 80 3.50 -3.09 -14.63
C GLY A 80 4.47 -2.28 -13.75
N GLU A 81 4.40 -0.95 -13.81
CA GLU A 81 5.24 -0.06 -13.00
C GLU A 81 4.92 -0.20 -11.51
N LEU A 82 3.65 -0.34 -11.16
CA LEU A 82 3.22 -0.57 -9.78
C LEU A 82 3.73 -1.90 -9.23
N LEU A 83 3.71 -2.96 -10.04
CA LEU A 83 4.26 -4.26 -9.66
C LEU A 83 5.79 -4.19 -9.46
N ASP A 84 6.50 -3.43 -10.30
CA ASP A 84 7.94 -3.26 -10.16
C ASP A 84 8.31 -2.40 -8.95
N LEU A 85 7.53 -1.36 -8.64
CA LEU A 85 7.68 -0.58 -7.42
C LEU A 85 7.45 -1.44 -6.17
N ALA A 86 6.45 -2.32 -6.20
CA ALA A 86 6.18 -3.24 -5.10
C ALA A 86 7.32 -4.24 -4.87
N ARG A 87 7.86 -4.84 -5.96
CA ARG A 87 9.03 -5.73 -5.89
C ARG A 87 10.28 -5.07 -5.32
N ARG A 88 10.47 -3.79 -5.62
CA ARG A 88 11.56 -3.00 -5.03
C ARG A 88 11.33 -2.80 -3.53
N ALA A 89 10.11 -2.39 -3.15
CA ALA A 89 9.77 -2.10 -1.75
C ALA A 89 9.79 -3.35 -0.84
N ASP A 90 9.37 -4.51 -1.34
CA ASP A 90 9.37 -5.77 -0.60
C ASP A 90 10.04 -6.89 -1.41
N PRO A 91 11.27 -7.32 -1.05
CA PRO A 91 11.95 -8.44 -1.71
C PRO A 91 11.19 -9.77 -1.66
N GLY A 92 10.21 -9.91 -0.76
CA GLY A 92 9.32 -11.06 -0.67
C GLY A 92 8.08 -10.96 -1.56
N PHE A 93 7.93 -9.90 -2.35
CA PHE A 93 6.77 -9.70 -3.21
C PHE A 93 6.62 -10.85 -4.22
N ASP A 94 5.47 -11.50 -4.18
CA ASP A 94 5.07 -12.57 -5.09
C ASP A 94 3.78 -12.20 -5.83
N LEU A 95 3.79 -12.39 -7.15
CA LEU A 95 2.68 -11.94 -8.01
C LEU A 95 1.42 -12.79 -7.80
N GLU A 96 1.57 -14.09 -7.58
CA GLU A 96 0.43 -14.99 -7.36
C GLU A 96 -0.24 -14.69 -6.01
N GLN A 97 0.55 -14.55 -4.94
CA GLN A 97 0.06 -14.12 -3.64
C GLN A 97 -0.54 -12.72 -3.69
N PHE A 98 0.05 -11.77 -4.42
CA PHE A 98 -0.53 -10.45 -4.59
C PHE A 98 -1.91 -10.51 -5.24
N SER A 99 -2.09 -11.34 -6.28
CA SER A 99 -3.41 -11.53 -6.91
C SER A 99 -4.47 -12.04 -5.91
N ARG A 100 -4.09 -12.92 -4.97
CA ARG A 100 -4.95 -13.40 -3.89
C ARG A 100 -5.23 -12.33 -2.84
N SER A 101 -4.24 -11.50 -2.52
CA SER A 101 -4.45 -10.34 -1.64
C SER A 101 -5.46 -9.36 -2.26
N LEU A 102 -5.39 -9.09 -3.56
CA LEU A 102 -6.36 -8.24 -4.27
C LEU A 102 -7.80 -8.78 -4.20
N GLU A 103 -7.99 -10.10 -4.31
CA GLU A 103 -9.31 -10.74 -4.17
C GLU A 103 -9.93 -10.52 -2.79
N GLY A 104 -9.12 -10.22 -1.78
CA GLY A 104 -9.59 -9.89 -0.44
C GLY A 104 -10.48 -8.65 -0.37
N VAL A 105 -10.49 -7.80 -1.41
CA VAL A 105 -11.33 -6.58 -1.50
C VAL A 105 -12.81 -6.88 -1.32
N GLU A 106 -13.26 -8.08 -1.68
CA GLU A 106 -14.65 -8.51 -1.54
C GLU A 106 -15.12 -8.56 -0.08
N ARG A 107 -14.19 -8.71 0.85
CA ARG A 107 -14.48 -8.81 2.29
C ARG A 107 -14.65 -7.44 2.94
N LEU A 108 -14.33 -6.35 2.24
CA LEU A 108 -14.49 -5.00 2.78
C LEU A 108 -15.97 -4.69 3.01
N ARG A 109 -16.28 -4.32 4.25
CA ARG A 109 -17.62 -3.96 4.68
C ARG A 109 -17.81 -2.44 4.64
N PRO A 110 -19.02 -1.94 4.34
CA PRO A 110 -19.28 -0.50 4.25
C PRO A 110 -18.84 0.28 5.50
N GLU A 111 -19.06 -0.25 6.70
CA GLU A 111 -18.66 0.40 7.95
C GLU A 111 -17.14 0.60 8.09
N GLU A 112 -16.32 -0.24 7.45
CA GLU A 112 -14.86 -0.14 7.49
C GLU A 112 -14.35 1.00 6.62
N VAL A 113 -15.13 1.44 5.63
CA VAL A 113 -14.74 2.50 4.69
C VAL A 113 -15.35 3.86 5.01
N LEU A 114 -16.44 3.89 5.77
CA LEU A 114 -17.10 5.13 6.21
C LEU A 114 -16.16 6.04 7.01
N VAL A 115 -15.24 5.48 7.81
CA VAL A 115 -14.24 6.26 8.56
C VAL A 115 -13.28 7.04 7.64
N TYR A 116 -13.16 6.61 6.38
CA TYR A 116 -12.38 7.28 5.35
C TYR A 116 -13.23 8.20 4.45
N GLY A 117 -14.52 8.40 4.79
CA GLY A 117 -15.44 9.21 4.00
C GLY A 117 -15.88 8.57 2.69
N VAL A 118 -15.66 7.26 2.52
CA VAL A 118 -16.01 6.51 1.30
C VAL A 118 -17.44 6.01 1.40
N THR A 119 -18.23 6.31 0.37
CA THR A 119 -19.63 5.87 0.24
C THR A 119 -19.74 4.42 -0.23
N LEU A 120 -20.94 3.84 -0.13
CA LEU A 120 -21.20 2.49 -0.62
C LEU A 120 -20.95 2.36 -2.13
N ASP A 121 -21.40 3.34 -2.91
CA ASP A 121 -21.22 3.32 -4.37
C ASP A 121 -19.74 3.41 -4.76
N GLU A 122 -18.97 4.23 -4.04
CA GLU A 122 -17.52 4.31 -4.24
C GLU A 122 -16.82 3.00 -3.87
N LEU A 123 -17.24 2.34 -2.78
CA LEU A 123 -16.72 1.02 -2.39
C LEU A 123 -16.97 -0.03 -3.47
N GLU A 124 -18.17 -0.10 -4.03
CA GLU A 124 -18.47 -1.04 -5.10
C GLU A 124 -17.65 -0.73 -6.37
N GLY A 125 -17.36 0.54 -6.61
CA GLY A 125 -16.39 0.96 -7.63
C GLY A 125 -14.97 0.45 -7.35
N VAL A 126 -14.48 0.58 -6.11
CA VAL A 126 -13.17 0.08 -5.68
C VAL A 126 -13.09 -1.44 -5.87
N LYS A 127 -14.09 -2.19 -5.36
CA LYS A 127 -14.16 -3.65 -5.51
C LYS A 127 -14.10 -4.07 -6.97
N THR A 128 -14.88 -3.43 -7.82
CA THR A 128 -14.90 -3.72 -9.26
C THR A 128 -13.52 -3.55 -9.90
N ARG A 129 -12.84 -2.42 -9.65
CA ARG A 129 -11.54 -2.12 -10.26
C ARG A 129 -10.40 -2.97 -9.73
N ILE A 130 -10.40 -3.27 -8.43
CA ILE A 130 -9.40 -4.16 -7.81
C ILE A 130 -9.60 -5.60 -8.30
N ARG A 131 -10.85 -6.09 -8.38
CA ARG A 131 -11.16 -7.43 -8.92
C ARG A 131 -10.72 -7.56 -10.38
N ALA A 132 -10.97 -6.53 -11.19
CA ALA A 132 -10.53 -6.51 -12.58
C ALA A 132 -9.00 -6.63 -12.70
N TRP A 133 -8.26 -5.98 -11.80
CA TRP A 133 -6.80 -6.07 -11.76
C TRP A 133 -6.30 -7.44 -11.29
N ALA A 134 -6.93 -8.02 -10.27
CA ALA A 134 -6.63 -9.40 -9.85
C ALA A 134 -6.82 -10.39 -11.02
N ALA A 135 -7.89 -10.21 -11.81
CA ALA A 135 -8.17 -11.02 -12.98
C ALA A 135 -7.14 -10.83 -14.10
N SER A 136 -6.69 -9.60 -14.38
CA SER A 136 -5.67 -9.35 -15.40
C SER A 136 -4.34 -10.00 -15.04
N ILE A 137 -3.90 -9.87 -13.77
CA ILE A 137 -2.67 -10.51 -13.28
C ILE A 137 -2.70 -12.03 -13.48
N ARG A 138 -3.84 -12.69 -13.23
CA ARG A 138 -3.99 -14.14 -13.47
C ARG A 138 -4.05 -14.49 -14.96
N GLY A 139 -4.65 -13.63 -15.78
CA GLY A 139 -4.73 -13.81 -17.23
C GLY A 139 -3.36 -13.72 -17.89
N ASP A 140 -2.50 -12.83 -17.39
CA ASP A 140 -1.13 -12.62 -17.88
C ASP A 140 -0.14 -13.69 -17.36
N GLY A 141 -0.52 -14.46 -16.33
CA GLY A 141 0.29 -15.53 -15.72
C GLY A 141 0.28 -16.87 -16.46
N ARG A 142 -0.23 -16.96 -17.69
CA ARG A 142 -0.21 -18.22 -18.47
C ARG A 142 1.16 -18.40 -19.13
N PRO A 143 1.92 -19.48 -18.86
CA PRO A 143 3.04 -19.84 -19.72
C PRO A 143 2.46 -20.22 -21.09
N GLY A 144 2.91 -19.56 -22.15
CA GLY A 144 2.60 -19.98 -23.51
C GLY A 144 3.07 -21.42 -23.74
N PRO A 145 2.38 -22.21 -24.59
CA PRO A 145 2.82 -23.57 -24.87
C PRO A 145 4.16 -23.51 -25.61
N GLY A 146 5.21 -24.02 -24.97
CA GLY A 146 6.47 -24.43 -25.59
C GLY A 146 6.47 -25.92 -25.79
#